data_AF-A0A9E0PG82-F1
#
_entry.id   AF-A0A9E0PG82-F1
#
_cell.length_a   1.000
_cell.length_b   1.000
_cell.length_c   1.000
_cell.angle_alpha   90.00
_cell.angle_beta   90.00
_cell.angle_gamma   90.00
#
_symmetry.space_group_name_H-M   'P 1'
#
loop_
_entity.id
_entity.type
_entity.pdbx_description
1 polymer ?
#
loop_
_entity_poly.entity_id
_entity_poly.type
_entity_poly.pdbx_seq_one_letter_code
_entity_poly.pdbx_strand_id
1 'polypeptide(L)'
;IAEKGLSMKLITVECLFDRSKMIFYFTADARVDFRKLVKDLVSRFKTRIELKQIGARQEARIVKGIAVCGRTVCCAGILQNLDRVTVKMAKQQSMSLNPEKISGLCGRLMCCLSFEHEGYADARKSTREAARIEPVREVPEGSEPPHQIRQRPNGSRENKKKRKAV
;
A
#
# COMPACT_ATOMS: atom_id res chain seq x y z
N ILE A 1 17.59 26.29 -23.21
CA ILE A 1 17.53 26.22 -21.73
C ILE A 1 18.89 26.57 -21.13
N ALA A 2 19.94 25.77 -21.35
CA ALA A 2 21.29 26.06 -20.87
C ALA A 2 21.82 27.44 -21.32
N GLU A 3 21.68 27.77 -22.61
CA GLU A 3 22.10 29.07 -23.18
C GLU A 3 21.41 30.28 -22.51
N LYS A 4 20.19 30.11 -22.00
CA LYS A 4 19.42 31.19 -21.35
C LYS A 4 19.55 31.18 -19.82
N GLY A 5 20.37 30.29 -19.25
CA GLY A 5 20.58 30.18 -17.80
C GLY A 5 19.31 29.85 -17.00
N LEU A 6 18.33 29.17 -17.61
CA LEU A 6 17.05 28.89 -16.95
C LEU A 6 17.17 27.71 -15.99
N SER A 7 16.77 27.92 -14.73
CA SER A 7 16.73 26.90 -13.66
C SER A 7 15.53 25.96 -13.82
N MET A 8 15.47 25.22 -14.94
CA MET A 8 14.42 24.26 -15.24
C MET A 8 15.01 23.00 -15.90
N LYS A 9 14.38 21.86 -15.67
CA LYS A 9 14.71 20.58 -16.31
C LYS A 9 13.58 20.18 -17.26
N LEU A 10 13.91 20.04 -18.54
CA LEU A 10 12.96 19.51 -19.52
C LEU A 10 12.83 18.00 -19.33
N ILE A 11 11.59 17.51 -19.26
CA ILE A 11 11.29 16.09 -19.05
C ILE A 11 10.89 15.42 -20.37
N THR A 12 9.87 15.95 -21.04
CA THR A 12 9.41 15.43 -22.33
C THR A 12 8.73 16.51 -23.16
N VAL A 13 8.58 16.25 -24.46
CA VAL A 13 7.89 17.13 -25.40
C VAL A 13 6.87 16.30 -26.17
N GLU A 14 5.61 16.71 -26.13
CA GLU A 14 4.53 16.11 -26.90
C GLU A 14 4.13 17.06 -28.03
N CYS A 15 3.94 16.54 -29.23
CA CYS A 15 3.44 17.30 -30.37
C CYS A 15 2.11 16.69 -30.79
N LEU A 16 1.09 17.52 -31.01
CA LEU A 16 -0.14 17.06 -31.63
C LEU A 16 0.14 16.64 -33.08
N PHE A 17 -0.59 15.63 -33.55
CA PHE A 17 -0.40 15.02 -34.86
C PHE A 17 -0.53 16.04 -36.01
N ASP A 18 -1.44 16.99 -35.87
CA ASP A 18 -1.68 18.09 -36.81
C ASP A 18 -0.62 19.21 -36.72
N ARG A 19 0.37 19.10 -35.82
CA ARG A 19 1.37 20.13 -35.51
C ARG A 19 0.75 21.48 -35.11
N SER A 20 -0.50 21.50 -34.67
CA SER A 20 -1.16 22.73 -34.21
C SER A 20 -0.56 23.23 -32.90
N LYS A 21 -0.05 22.31 -32.06
CA LYS A 21 0.45 22.62 -30.73
C LYS A 21 1.53 21.63 -30.26
N MET A 22 2.53 22.18 -29.58
CA MET A 22 3.60 21.43 -28.90
C MET A 22 3.59 21.75 -27.41
N ILE A 23 3.64 20.72 -26.58
CA ILE A 23 3.57 20.79 -25.12
C ILE A 23 4.91 20.33 -24.54
N PHE A 24 5.58 21.22 -23.82
CA PHE A 24 6.86 20.98 -23.19
C PHE A 24 6.63 20.76 -21.69
N TYR A 25 6.88 19.55 -21.21
CA TYR A 25 6.78 19.22 -19.79
C TYR A 25 8.11 19.46 -19.11
N PHE A 26 8.10 20.22 -18.02
CA PHE A 26 9.32 20.55 -17.28
C PHE A 26 9.12 20.53 -15.77
N THR A 27 10.21 20.37 -15.04
CA THR A 27 10.27 20.58 -13.59
C THR A 27 11.16 21.78 -13.28
N ALA A 28 10.83 22.50 -12.20
CA ALA A 28 11.58 23.63 -11.70
C ALA A 28 11.25 23.83 -10.22
N ASP A 29 12.25 24.17 -9.41
CA ASP A 29 12.08 24.41 -7.97
C ASP A 29 11.61 25.84 -7.67
N ALA A 30 12.01 26.80 -8.51
CA ALA A 30 11.66 28.21 -8.41
C ALA A 30 10.85 28.68 -9.61
N ARG A 31 10.28 29.89 -9.51
CA ARG A 31 9.58 30.54 -10.63
C ARG A 31 10.58 30.86 -11.74
N VAL A 32 10.31 30.37 -12.95
CA VAL A 32 11.18 30.56 -14.13
C VAL A 32 10.54 31.55 -15.09
N ASP A 33 11.29 32.59 -15.52
CA ASP A 33 10.87 33.46 -16.61
C ASP A 33 11.27 32.85 -17.97
N PHE A 34 10.30 32.24 -18.65
CA PHE A 34 10.49 31.60 -19.94
C PHE A 34 10.09 32.48 -21.13
N ARG A 35 9.81 33.78 -20.96
CA ARG A 35 9.33 34.66 -22.06
C ARG A 35 10.26 34.66 -23.28
N LYS A 36 11.57 34.77 -23.05
CA LYS A 36 12.58 34.73 -24.13
C LYS A 36 12.63 33.35 -24.80
N LEU A 37 12.61 32.28 -24.01
CA LEU A 37 12.60 30.91 -24.51
C LEU A 37 11.39 30.63 -25.41
N VAL A 38 10.20 31.08 -25.02
CA VAL A 38 8.98 30.91 -25.83
C VAL A 38 9.11 31.62 -27.17
N LYS A 39 9.64 32.85 -27.21
CA LYS A 39 9.86 33.57 -28.47
C LYS A 39 10.78 32.79 -29.41
N ASP A 40 11.88 32.26 -28.89
CA ASP A 40 12.84 31.47 -29.68
C ASP A 40 12.20 30.17 -30.21
N LEU A 41 11.42 29.48 -29.37
CA LEU A 41 10.72 28.25 -29.76
C LEU A 41 9.64 28.51 -30.81
N VAL A 42 8.81 29.54 -30.63
CA VAL A 42 7.76 29.91 -31.60
C VAL A 42 8.38 30.30 -32.94
N SER A 43 9.48 31.07 -32.92
CA SER A 43 10.20 31.47 -34.14
C SER A 43 10.74 30.25 -34.91
N ARG A 44 11.27 29.26 -34.19
CA ARG A 44 11.89 28.07 -34.80
C ARG A 44 10.88 27.03 -35.28
N PHE A 45 9.85 26.74 -34.49
CA PHE A 45 8.89 25.68 -34.78
C PHE A 45 7.64 26.14 -35.52
N LYS A 46 7.32 27.44 -35.51
CA LYS A 46 6.12 28.04 -36.13
C LYS A 46 4.80 27.37 -35.70
N THR A 47 4.80 26.82 -34.48
CA THR A 47 3.68 26.09 -33.87
C THR A 47 3.33 26.73 -32.52
N ARG A 48 2.08 26.58 -32.06
CA ARG A 48 1.69 27.05 -30.72
C ARG A 48 2.45 26.26 -29.65
N ILE A 49 3.25 26.96 -28.86
CA ILE A 49 4.05 26.37 -27.78
C ILE A 49 3.31 26.51 -26.44
N GLU A 50 3.17 25.40 -25.72
CA GLU A 50 2.72 25.38 -24.32
C GLU A 50 3.82 24.81 -23.44
N LEU A 51 4.11 25.48 -22.33
CA LEU A 51 5.04 25.03 -21.31
C LEU A 51 4.24 24.61 -20.09
N LYS A 52 4.37 23.35 -19.68
CA LYS A 52 3.63 22.77 -18.55
C LYS A 52 4.60 22.33 -17.46
N GLN A 53 4.51 22.98 -16.31
CA GLN A 53 5.24 22.54 -15.13
C GLN A 53 4.56 21.30 -14.54
N ILE A 54 5.36 20.29 -14.22
CA ILE A 54 4.91 19.07 -13.56
C ILE A 54 5.61 18.88 -12.23
N GLY A 55 4.96 18.17 -11.30
CA GLY A 55 5.57 17.82 -10.02
C GLY A 55 6.39 16.52 -10.08
N ALA A 56 7.23 16.29 -9.08
CA ALA A 56 8.12 15.11 -8.99
C ALA A 56 7.41 13.75 -9.21
N ARG A 57 6.17 13.60 -8.75
CA ARG A 57 5.38 12.37 -8.97
C ARG A 57 4.97 12.17 -10.43
N GLN A 58 4.62 13.25 -11.13
CA GLN A 58 4.30 13.19 -12.56
C GLN A 58 5.57 12.98 -13.38
N GLU A 59 6.69 13.57 -12.98
CA GLU A 59 8.00 13.27 -13.57
C GLU A 59 8.30 11.77 -13.46
N ALA A 60 8.21 11.17 -12.26
CA ALA A 60 8.40 9.74 -12.08
C ALA A 60 7.45 8.88 -12.92
N ARG A 61 6.21 9.36 -13.14
CA ARG A 61 5.23 8.69 -14.01
C ARG A 61 5.66 8.68 -15.48
N ILE A 62 6.17 9.80 -15.97
CA ILE A 62 6.58 9.96 -17.37
C ILE A 62 7.90 9.22 -17.63
N VAL A 63 8.88 9.38 -16.73
CA VAL A 63 10.20 8.76 -16.86
C VAL A 63 10.12 7.24 -16.75
N LYS A 64 9.16 6.72 -15.98
CA LYS A 64 8.94 5.28 -15.71
C LYS A 64 10.20 4.62 -15.14
N GLY A 65 10.23 4.43 -13.81
CA GLY A 65 11.32 3.73 -13.12
C GLY A 65 10.92 2.36 -12.58
N ILE A 66 11.91 1.62 -12.08
CA ILE A 66 11.72 0.40 -11.29
C ILE A 66 11.76 0.76 -9.80
N ALA A 67 10.69 0.46 -9.08
CA ALA A 67 10.59 0.68 -7.65
C ALA A 67 11.41 -0.35 -6.85
N VAL A 68 11.60 -0.10 -5.56
CA VAL A 68 12.37 -0.97 -4.64
C VAL A 68 11.82 -2.41 -4.55
N CYS A 69 10.55 -2.62 -4.92
CA CYS A 69 9.93 -3.95 -4.99
C CYS A 69 10.21 -4.70 -6.31
N GLY A 70 11.04 -4.15 -7.20
CA GLY A 70 11.38 -4.74 -8.50
C GLY A 70 10.33 -4.57 -9.60
N ARG A 71 9.19 -3.92 -9.29
CA ARG A 71 8.13 -3.61 -10.27
C ARG A 71 8.26 -2.19 -10.79
N THR A 72 7.62 -1.88 -11.91
CA THR A 72 7.50 -0.49 -12.39
C THR A 72 6.82 0.38 -11.34
N VAL A 73 7.17 1.67 -11.30
CA VAL A 73 6.54 2.63 -10.37
C VAL A 73 5.02 2.58 -10.49
N CYS A 74 4.33 2.41 -9.36
CA CYS A 74 2.89 2.15 -9.39
C CYS A 74 2.08 3.30 -10.02
N CYS A 75 2.59 4.54 -9.92
CA CYS A 75 1.97 5.72 -10.55
C CYS A 75 2.02 5.72 -12.09
N ALA A 76 2.89 4.91 -12.70
CA ALA A 76 2.95 4.70 -14.15
C ALA A 76 2.28 3.39 -14.61
N GLY A 77 1.88 2.53 -13.66
CA GLY A 77 1.28 1.24 -13.93
C GLY A 77 -0.16 1.18 -13.45
N ILE A 78 -0.38 0.36 -12.43
CA ILE A 78 -1.71 -0.07 -11.96
C ILE A 78 -2.47 1.05 -11.24
N LEU A 79 -1.78 1.99 -10.60
CA LEU A 79 -2.39 3.02 -9.75
C LEU A 79 -2.37 4.38 -10.45
N GLN A 80 -3.38 4.66 -11.27
CA GLN A 80 -3.53 5.96 -11.94
C GLN A 80 -4.22 7.01 -11.08
N ASN A 81 -5.18 6.58 -10.24
CA ASN A 81 -5.83 7.42 -9.23
C ASN A 81 -5.14 7.18 -7.89
N LEU A 82 -4.49 8.23 -7.39
CA LEU A 82 -3.61 8.14 -6.23
C LEU A 82 -4.22 8.88 -5.06
N ASP A 83 -4.73 8.12 -4.11
CA ASP A 83 -5.20 8.65 -2.84
C ASP A 83 -4.05 9.25 -2.02
N ARG A 84 -4.45 10.07 -1.04
CA ARG A 84 -3.49 10.64 -0.09
C ARG A 84 -2.95 9.55 0.82
N VAL A 85 -1.65 9.33 0.76
CA VAL A 85 -0.95 8.39 1.63
C VAL A 85 -0.57 9.07 2.93
N THR A 86 -0.76 8.39 4.06
CA THR A 86 -0.34 8.88 5.39
C THR A 86 0.66 7.93 6.04
N VAL A 87 1.50 8.45 6.94
CA VAL A 87 2.48 7.65 7.70
C VAL A 87 1.80 6.59 8.59
N LYS A 88 0.54 6.84 9.01
CA LYS A 88 -0.26 5.88 9.78
C LYS A 88 -0.49 4.58 9.00
N MET A 89 -0.69 4.67 7.68
CA MET A 89 -0.89 3.49 6.82
C MET A 89 0.37 2.61 6.81
N ALA A 90 1.56 3.21 6.70
CA ALA A 90 2.83 2.48 6.80
C ALA A 90 2.97 1.76 8.14
N LYS A 91 2.64 2.43 9.25
CA LYS A 91 2.68 1.84 10.59
C LYS A 91 1.70 0.66 10.73
N GLN A 92 0.49 0.78 10.17
CA GLN A 92 -0.51 -0.29 10.19
C GLN A 92 -0.13 -1.47 9.28
N GLN A 93 0.74 -1.28 8.31
CA GLN A 93 1.29 -2.36 7.49
C GLN A 93 2.61 -2.92 8.05
N SER A 94 2.98 -2.54 9.27
CA SER A 94 4.23 -2.96 9.91
C SER A 94 5.48 -2.59 9.11
N MET A 95 5.41 -1.54 8.29
CA MET A 95 6.55 -1.01 7.54
C MET A 95 7.45 -0.16 8.45
N SER A 96 8.75 -0.22 8.21
CA SER A 96 9.73 0.64 8.90
C SER A 96 9.45 2.11 8.61
N LEU A 97 9.48 2.98 9.62
CA LEU A 97 9.22 4.41 9.47
C LEU A 97 10.41 5.23 8.92
N ASN A 98 11.48 4.56 8.47
CA ASN A 98 12.58 5.24 7.79
C ASN A 98 12.08 5.81 6.44
N PRO A 99 12.21 7.13 6.18
CA PRO A 99 11.76 7.76 4.94
C PRO A 99 12.27 7.06 3.67
N GLU A 100 13.47 6.49 3.67
CA GLU A 100 14.02 5.78 2.50
C GLU A 100 13.22 4.51 2.15
N LYS A 101 12.64 3.85 3.16
CA LYS A 101 11.87 2.61 2.98
C LYS A 101 10.40 2.84 2.66
N ILE A 102 9.85 4.01 3.01
CA ILE A 102 8.43 4.34 2.79
C ILE A 102 8.20 5.37 1.68
N SER A 103 9.27 5.96 1.15
CA SER A 103 9.20 6.88 0.02
C SER A 103 9.42 6.16 -1.31
N GLY A 104 8.62 6.50 -2.31
CA GLY A 104 8.85 6.07 -3.68
C GLY A 104 9.91 6.93 -4.36
N LEU A 105 10.28 6.54 -5.60
CA LEU A 105 11.28 7.25 -6.42
C LEU A 105 10.99 8.75 -6.63
N CYS A 106 9.72 9.15 -6.51
CA CYS A 106 9.32 10.55 -6.62
C CYS A 106 9.57 11.39 -5.35
N GLY A 107 10.20 10.83 -4.31
CA GLY A 107 10.48 11.50 -3.04
C GLY A 107 9.25 11.71 -2.14
N ARG A 108 8.11 11.07 -2.48
CA ARG A 108 6.88 11.07 -1.66
C ARG A 108 6.56 9.66 -1.20
N LEU A 109 5.71 9.56 -0.18
CA LEU A 109 5.21 8.27 0.31
C LEU A 109 4.70 7.37 -0.82
N MET A 110 5.03 6.07 -0.73
CA MET A 110 4.66 5.07 -1.72
C MET A 110 3.14 4.94 -1.84
N CYS A 111 2.63 4.93 -3.07
CA CYS A 111 1.19 4.85 -3.33
C CYS A 111 0.59 3.47 -3.09
N CYS A 112 1.39 2.41 -3.16
CA CYS A 112 0.95 1.06 -2.79
C CYS A 112 0.50 0.97 -1.32
N LEU A 113 1.05 1.81 -0.43
CA LEU A 113 0.62 1.85 0.98
C LEU A 113 -0.86 2.21 1.11
N SER A 114 -1.42 3.04 0.23
CA SER A 114 -2.87 3.31 0.25
C SER A 114 -3.65 2.16 -0.37
N PHE A 115 -3.16 1.63 -1.49
CA PHE A 115 -3.81 0.54 -2.22
C PHE A 115 -3.97 -0.74 -1.39
N GLU A 116 -2.93 -1.11 -0.63
CA GLU A 116 -2.93 -2.34 0.17
C GLU A 116 -3.61 -2.14 1.54
N HIS A 117 -3.94 -0.90 1.91
CA HIS A 117 -4.37 -0.55 3.27
C HIS A 117 -5.60 -1.32 3.74
N GLU A 118 -6.63 -1.42 2.90
CA GLU A 118 -7.87 -2.13 3.24
C GLU A 118 -7.61 -3.62 3.48
N GLY A 119 -6.82 -4.27 2.61
CA GLY A 119 -6.45 -5.67 2.77
C GLY A 119 -5.68 -5.96 4.06
N TYR A 120 -4.72 -5.10 4.42
CA TYR A 120 -4.02 -5.22 5.71
C TYR A 120 -4.92 -4.95 6.92
N ALA A 121 -5.88 -4.03 6.79
CA ALA A 121 -6.81 -3.73 7.87
C ALA A 121 -7.72 -4.92 8.16
N ASP A 122 -8.20 -5.60 7.12
CA ASP A 122 -9.09 -6.77 7.27
C ASP A 122 -8.33 -8.00 7.76
N ALA A 123 -7.11 -8.25 7.26
CA ALA A 123 -6.26 -9.32 7.78
C ALA A 123 -5.96 -9.16 9.29
N ARG A 124 -5.81 -7.92 9.77
CA ARG A 124 -5.64 -7.66 11.21
C ARG A 124 -6.90 -7.94 12.02
N LYS A 125 -8.09 -7.69 11.46
CA LYS A 125 -9.36 -8.00 12.14
C LYS A 125 -9.57 -9.51 12.22
N SER A 126 -9.39 -10.23 11.11
CA SER A 126 -9.55 -11.68 11.08
C SER A 126 -8.56 -12.39 12.01
N THR A 127 -7.31 -11.94 12.06
CA THR A 127 -6.30 -12.50 13.00
C THR A 127 -6.72 -12.29 14.46
N ARG A 128 -7.31 -11.14 14.80
CA ARG A 128 -7.83 -10.88 16.16
C ARG A 128 -9.04 -11.73 16.50
N GLU A 129 -9.88 -12.03 15.52
CA GLU A 129 -11.05 -12.89 15.68
C GLU A 129 -10.65 -14.37 15.81
N ALA A 130 -9.67 -14.82 15.01
CA ALA A 130 -9.10 -16.16 15.10
C ALA A 130 -8.34 -16.39 16.42
N ALA A 131 -7.58 -15.39 16.90
CA ALA A 131 -6.88 -15.47 18.18
C ALA A 131 -7.81 -15.52 19.41
N ARG A 132 -9.11 -15.28 19.22
CA ARG A 132 -10.14 -15.40 20.27
C ARG A 132 -10.68 -16.84 20.38
N ILE A 133 -10.40 -17.71 19.40
CA ILE A 133 -10.78 -19.12 19.45
C ILE A 133 -9.67 -19.86 20.22
N GLU A 134 -9.99 -20.33 21.44
CA GLU A 134 -9.08 -21.13 22.28
C GLU A 134 -8.53 -22.35 21.51
N PRO A 135 -7.24 -22.67 21.62
CA PRO A 135 -6.68 -23.86 20.96
C PRO A 135 -7.31 -25.10 21.58
N VAL A 136 -7.95 -25.93 20.75
CA VAL A 136 -8.40 -27.27 21.14
C VAL A 136 -7.16 -28.06 21.55
N ARG A 137 -7.05 -28.38 22.85
CA ARG A 137 -5.98 -29.24 23.36
C ARG A 137 -6.15 -30.64 22.77
N GLU A 138 -5.20 -31.07 21.95
CA GLU A 138 -5.11 -32.46 21.51
C GLU A 138 -4.88 -33.37 22.73
N VAL A 139 -5.79 -34.33 22.92
CA VAL A 139 -5.65 -35.39 23.93
C VAL A 139 -4.85 -36.52 23.29
N PRO A 140 -3.72 -36.97 23.86
CA PRO A 140 -2.94 -38.04 23.25
C PRO A 140 -3.67 -39.39 23.40
N GLU A 141 -3.79 -40.11 22.29
CA GLU A 141 -4.31 -41.47 22.22
C GLU A 141 -3.36 -42.47 22.91
N GLY A 142 -3.90 -43.30 23.81
CA GLY A 142 -3.30 -44.58 24.20
C GLY A 142 -3.06 -44.80 25.69
N SER A 143 -4.02 -45.45 26.37
CA SER A 143 -3.74 -46.41 27.46
C SER A 143 -4.98 -47.29 27.73
N GLU A 144 -4.82 -48.60 27.55
CA GLU A 144 -5.80 -49.67 27.74
C GLU A 144 -6.42 -49.73 29.17
N PRO A 145 -7.60 -50.34 29.36
CA PRO A 145 -8.32 -50.29 30.62
C PRO A 145 -7.77 -51.29 31.67
N PRO A 146 -7.72 -50.94 32.96
CA PRO A 146 -7.28 -51.87 33.99
C PRO A 146 -8.38 -52.86 34.36
N HIS A 147 -8.14 -54.14 34.08
CA HIS A 147 -8.77 -55.26 34.77
C HIS A 147 -8.22 -55.32 36.20
N GLN A 148 -9.02 -54.95 37.22
CA GLN A 148 -8.78 -55.42 38.59
C GLN A 148 -10.08 -55.78 39.31
N ILE A 149 -10.00 -56.97 39.90
CA ILE A 149 -10.99 -57.77 40.62
C ILE A 149 -11.44 -57.02 41.88
N ARG A 150 -12.75 -56.76 42.02
CA ARG A 150 -13.36 -56.35 43.31
C ARG A 150 -13.91 -57.57 44.03
N GLN A 151 -13.24 -57.99 45.10
CA GLN A 151 -13.79 -58.92 46.08
C GLN A 151 -14.94 -58.24 46.86
N ARG A 152 -16.05 -58.97 47.02
CA ARG A 152 -17.12 -58.72 47.99
C ARG A 152 -16.62 -59.12 49.40
N PRO A 153 -17.09 -58.53 50.52
CA PRO A 153 -18.39 -58.97 51.06
C PRO A 153 -19.27 -57.93 51.82
N ASN A 154 -20.57 -58.20 51.73
CA ASN A 154 -21.70 -58.09 52.67
C ASN A 154 -21.80 -57.02 53.78
N GLY A 155 -22.99 -56.41 53.84
CA GLY A 155 -23.58 -55.71 54.99
C GLY A 155 -24.73 -54.78 54.53
N SER A 156 -25.92 -55.31 54.22
CA SER A 156 -27.12 -55.40 55.08
C SER A 156 -28.02 -54.15 55.15
N ARG A 157 -29.22 -54.33 54.54
CA ARG A 157 -30.58 -53.93 54.99
C ARG A 157 -31.04 -52.45 54.98
N GLU A 158 -31.99 -52.20 54.06
CA GLU A 158 -33.41 -51.84 54.31
C GLU A 158 -33.75 -50.55 55.10
N ASN A 159 -34.38 -49.54 54.45
CA ASN A 159 -35.83 -49.28 54.53
C ASN A 159 -36.31 -47.94 53.90
N LYS A 160 -37.35 -48.06 53.05
CA LYS A 160 -38.64 -47.32 53.02
C LYS A 160 -38.75 -45.91 53.65
N LYS A 161 -39.23 -44.92 52.86
CA LYS A 161 -40.61 -44.31 52.89
C LYS A 161 -40.69 -42.87 52.33
N LYS A 162 -41.66 -42.67 51.40
CA LYS A 162 -42.77 -41.64 51.38
C LYS A 162 -42.37 -40.14 51.42
N ARG A 163 -42.95 -39.16 50.69
CA ARG A 163 -44.31 -38.81 50.19
C ARG A 163 -44.11 -37.55 49.29
N LYS A 164 -44.68 -37.42 48.08
CA LYS A 164 -45.97 -36.78 47.70
C LYS A 164 -46.42 -35.49 48.43
N ALA A 165 -46.71 -34.48 47.60
CA ALA A 165 -47.62 -33.31 47.74
C ALA A 165 -47.20 -32.18 48.69
N VAL A 166 -47.11 -30.94 48.21
CA VAL A 166 -48.22 -29.98 48.01
C VAL A 166 -47.91 -29.14 46.77
#